data_AF-A0A534VP81-F1
#
_entry.id   AF-A0A534VP81-F1
#
_cell.length_a   1.000
_cell.length_b   1.000
_cell.length_c   1.000
_cell.angle_alpha   90.00
_cell.angle_beta   90.00
_cell.angle_gamma   90.00
#
_symmetry.space_group_name_H-M   'P 1'
#
loop_
_entity.id
_entity.type
_entity.pdbx_description
1 polymer ?
#
loop_
_entity_poly.entity_id
_entity_poly.type
_entity_poly.pdbx_seq_one_letter_code
_entity_poly.pdbx_strand_id
1 'polypeptide(L)' 'CLGIAATDMTAVVRYLEAEGVEVIGEPAVRYGARGMGLSVYARDPEGNVVELKLAADAAS' A
#
# COMPACT_ATOMS: atom_id res chain seq x y z
N CYS A 1 3.24 -8.99 0.77
CA CYS A 1 1.92 -8.33 0.84
C CYS A 1 1.51 -8.20 2.29
N LEU A 2 1.33 -6.97 2.77
CA LEU A 2 0.76 -6.63 4.07
C LEU A 2 -0.61 -5.98 3.86
N GLY A 3 -1.63 -6.49 4.56
CA GLY A 3 -2.95 -5.86 4.59
C GLY A 3 -2.94 -4.73 5.62
N ILE A 4 -3.42 -3.55 5.25
CA ILE A 4 -3.44 -2.37 6.12
C ILE A 4 -4.85 -1.80 6.22
N ALA A 5 -5.18 -1.26 7.39
CA ALA A 5 -6.37 -0.45 7.59
C ALA A 5 -6.00 1.03 7.35
N ALA A 6 -6.63 1.67 6.36
CA ALA A 6 -6.46 3.08 6.06
C ALA A 6 -7.70 3.59 5.32
N THR A 7 -7.94 4.90 5.39
CA THR A 7 -9.11 5.56 4.79
C THR A 7 -9.15 5.40 3.26
N ASP A 8 -8.02 5.64 2.61
CA ASP A 8 -7.81 5.43 1.18
C ASP A 8 -6.31 5.26 0.89
N MET A 9 -5.96 4.91 -0.35
CA MET A 9 -4.55 4.71 -0.71
C MET A 9 -3.78 6.03 -0.85
N THR A 10 -4.46 7.14 -1.11
CA THR A 10 -3.82 8.46 -1.18
C THR A 10 -3.28 8.88 0.18
N ALA A 11 -4.00 8.61 1.27
CA ALA A 11 -3.56 8.83 2.64
C ALA A 11 -2.32 7.98 2.98
N VAL A 12 -2.29 6.72 2.51
CA VAL A 12 -1.13 5.83 2.68
C VAL A 12 0.09 6.37 1.95
N VAL A 13 -0.05 6.74 0.67
CA VAL A 13 1.05 7.31 -0.13
C VAL A 13 1.61 8.57 0.54
N ARG A 14 0.74 9.51 0.92
CA ARG A 14 1.17 10.76 1.58
C ARG A 14 1.90 10.50 2.91
N TYR A 15 1.44 9.52 3.68
CA TYR A 15 2.11 9.14 4.93
C TYR A 15 3.51 8.58 4.66
N LEU A 16 3.63 7.65 3.71
CA LEU A 16 4.92 7.05 3.36
C LEU A 16 5.91 8.10 2.84
N GLU A 17 5.48 8.97 1.94
CA GLU A 17 6.32 10.05 1.40
C GLU A 17 6.74 11.05 2.48
N ALA A 18 5.86 11.39 3.43
CA ALA A 18 6.18 12.27 4.55
C ALA A 18 7.24 11.68 5.49
N GLU A 19 7.26 10.35 5.64
CA GLU A 19 8.27 9.60 6.40
C GLU A 19 9.54 9.29 5.58
N GLY A 20 9.64 9.80 4.35
CA GLY A 20 10.80 9.57 3.48
C GLY A 20 10.89 8.16 2.90
N VAL A 21 9.79 7.41 2.90
CA VAL A 21 9.71 6.07 2.30
C VAL A 21 9.45 6.20 0.80
N GLU A 22 10.26 5.51 -0.02
CA GLU A 22 10.09 5.48 -1.47
C GLU A 22 8.82 4.71 -1.85
N VAL A 23 7.86 5.40 -2.46
CA VAL A 23 6.68 4.80 -3.09
C VAL A 23 6.99 4.46 -4.55
N ILE A 24 6.69 3.24 -4.96
CA ILE A 24 7.01 2.71 -6.28
C ILE A 24 5.72 2.68 -7.13
N GLY A 25 5.62 3.66 -8.03
CA GLY A 25 4.48 3.82 -8.95
C GLY A 25 3.21 4.31 -8.25
N GLU A 26 2.10 4.33 -8.98
CA GLU A 26 0.82 4.81 -8.47
C GLU A 26 -0.02 3.68 -7.83
N PRO A 27 -0.88 4.02 -6.85
CA PRO A 27 -1.95 3.16 -6.37
C PRO A 27 -2.73 2.51 -7.51
N ALA A 28 -2.89 1.18 -7.46
CA ALA A 28 -3.69 0.50 -8.46
C ALA A 28 -4.23 -0.83 -7.96
N VAL A 29 -5.34 -1.27 -8.55
CA VAL A 29 -5.94 -2.56 -8.22
C VAL A 29 -5.03 -3.67 -8.72
N ARG A 30 -4.71 -4.61 -7.84
CA ARG A 30 -3.85 -5.76 -8.12
C ARG A 30 -4.51 -7.05 -7.65
N TYR A 31 -4.36 -8.11 -8.46
CA TYR A 31 -4.70 -9.46 -8.07
C TYR A 31 -3.60 -10.02 -7.15
N GLY A 32 -3.99 -10.62 -6.03
CA GLY A 32 -3.06 -11.30 -5.13
C GLY A 32 -3.73 -12.47 -4.41
N ALA A 33 -3.00 -13.07 -3.46
CA ALA A 33 -3.45 -14.29 -2.76
C ALA A 33 -4.80 -14.14 -2.02
N ARG A 34 -5.20 -12.91 -1.68
CA ARG A 34 -6.48 -12.58 -1.04
C ARG A 34 -7.51 -11.96 -2.00
N GLY A 35 -7.33 -12.16 -3.31
CA GLY A 35 -8.16 -11.56 -4.35
C GLY A 35 -7.69 -10.17 -4.79
N MET A 36 -8.61 -9.45 -5.44
CA MET A 36 -8.40 -8.09 -5.92
C MET A 36 -8.38 -7.11 -4.75
N GLY A 37 -7.47 -6.14 -4.79
CA GLY A 37 -7.44 -5.05 -3.82
C GLY A 37 -6.60 -3.89 -4.31
N LEU A 38 -6.92 -2.68 -3.82
CA LEU A 38 -6.11 -1.50 -4.09
C LEU A 38 -4.77 -1.66 -3.34
N SER A 39 -3.68 -1.64 -4.10
CA SER A 39 -2.32 -1.84 -3.59
C SER A 39 -1.40 -0.70 -4.01
N VAL A 40 -0.37 -0.47 -3.20
CA VAL A 40 0.82 0.32 -3.52
C VAL A 40 2.08 -0.45 -3.12
N TYR A 41 3.21 -0.15 -3.74
CA TYR A 41 4.50 -0.75 -3.40
C TYR A 41 5.40 0.32 -2.79
N ALA A 42 6.19 -0.09 -1.80
CA ALA A 42 7.16 0.77 -1.15
C ALA A 42 8.49 0.04 -0.97
N ARG A 43 9.61 0.78 -0.91
CA ARG A 43 10.92 0.23 -0.58
C ARG A 43 11.22 0.43 0.90
N ASP A 44 11.54 -0.64 1.60
CA ASP A 44 12.02 -0.55 2.99
C ASP A 44 13.50 -0.12 3.06
N PRO A 45 14.02 0.24 4.24
CA PRO A 45 15.43 0.64 4.41
C PRO A 45 16.46 -0.43 4.02
N GLU A 46 16.05 -1.70 4.00
CA GLU A 46 16.90 -2.83 3.61
C GLU A 46 16.85 -3.08 2.08
N GLY A 47 16.04 -2.31 1.36
CA GLY A 47 15.89 -2.36 -0.09
C GLY A 47 14.85 -3.36 -0.58
N ASN A 48 14.08 -3.99 0.31
CA ASN A 48 13.02 -4.91 -0.09
C ASN A 48 11.80 -4.15 -0.60
N VAL A 49 11.10 -4.76 -1.57
CA VAL A 49 9.84 -4.24 -2.09
C VAL A 49 8.68 -4.84 -1.30
N VAL A 50 7.94 -3.98 -0.60
CA VAL A 50 6.77 -4.36 0.20
C VAL A 50 5.51 -3.89 -0.51
N GLU A 51 4.59 -4.83 -0.77
CA GLU A 51 3.22 -4.51 -1.19
C GLU A 51 2.35 -4.20 0.04
N LEU A 52 1.74 -3.02 0.05
CA LEU A 52 0.71 -2.60 0.99
C LEU A 52 -0.64 -2.63 0.29
N LYS A 53 -1.61 -3.35 0.84
CA LYS A 53 -2.96 -3.54 0.28
C LYS A 53 -4.02 -3.07 1.27
N LEU A 54 -4.98 -2.26 0.83
CA LEU A 54 -6.12 -1.90 1.67
C LEU A 54 -6.91 -3.15 2.05
N ALA A 55 -7.14 -3.33 3.34
CA ALA A 55 -8.04 -4.36 3.84
C ALA A 55 -9.48 -4.01 3.40
N ALA A 56 -10.22 -5.03 2.99
CA ALA A 56 -11.60 -4.87 2.49
C ALA A 56 -12.59 -4.31 3.55
N ASP A 57 -12.16 -4.18 4.81
CA ASP A 57 -12.98 -3.75 5.94
C ASP A 57 -12.63 -2.35 6.47
N ALA A 58 -11.76 -1.60 5.77
CA ALA A 58 -11.36 -0.25 6.19
C ALA A 58 -12.32 0.86 5.71
N ALA A 59 -13.31 0.52 4.89
CA ALA A 59 -14.35 1.42 4.38
C ALA A 59 -15.73 0.96 4.86
N SER A 60 -15.99 1.08 6.16
CA SER A 60 -17.32 0.99 6.76
C SER A 60 -17.62 2.27 7.51
#